data_AF-A0A1G2QFM9-F1
#
_entry.id   AF-A0A1G2QFM9-F1
#
_cell.length_a   1.000
_cell.length_b   1.000
_cell.length_c   1.000
_cell.angle_alpha   90.00
_cell.angle_beta   90.00
_cell.angle_gamma   90.00
#
_symmetry.space_group_name_H-M   'P 1'
#
loop_
_entity.id
_entity.type
_entity.pdbx_description
1 polymer ?
#
loop_
_entity_poly.entity_id
_entity_poly.type
_entity_poly.pdbx_seq_one_letter_code
_entity_poly.pdbx_strand_id
1 'polypeptide(L)'
;MKKNKGFTLIELLVVIAIIGILSSVVLASLNTARDKGNDAAVKTNLTTVRTQAELYYDDNSNTYEGMCDVSPITDAIEAAGTAGNGSQDCYDDSNEWMAFAKLKTSNT
;
A
#
# COMPACT_ATOMS: atom_id res chain seq x y z
N MET A 1 21.87 29.46 48.07
CA MET A 1 22.71 28.49 47.33
C MET A 1 21.79 27.53 46.57
N LYS A 2 21.77 27.56 45.22
CA LYS A 2 20.99 26.61 44.41
C LYS A 2 21.75 25.28 44.36
N LYS A 3 21.16 24.20 44.87
CA LYS A 3 21.68 22.84 44.70
C LYS A 3 21.43 22.40 43.26
N ASN A 4 22.50 22.26 42.47
CA ASN A 4 22.41 21.62 41.17
C ASN A 4 22.16 20.12 41.39
N LYS A 5 20.99 19.64 40.98
CA LYS A 5 20.70 18.20 40.96
C LYS A 5 21.31 17.61 39.69
N GLY A 6 22.29 16.73 39.83
CA GLY A 6 22.84 15.95 38.73
C GLY A 6 21.96 14.72 38.45
N PHE A 7 21.94 14.27 37.20
CA PHE A 7 21.31 13.02 36.78
C PHE A 7 22.18 11.84 37.21
N THR A 8 21.61 10.78 37.77
CA THR A 8 22.35 9.57 38.11
C THR A 8 22.49 8.65 36.89
N LEU A 9 23.58 7.87 36.84
CA LEU A 9 23.78 6.89 35.76
C LEU A 9 22.68 5.82 35.74
N ILE A 10 22.14 5.45 36.89
CA ILE A 10 21.06 4.46 36.99
C ILE A 10 19.73 4.99 36.45
N GLU A 11 19.43 6.28 36.66
CA GLU A 11 18.25 6.92 36.05
C GLU A 11 18.35 6.90 34.53
N LEU A 12 19.52 7.18 33.97
CA LEU A 12 19.71 7.15 32.52
C LEU A 12 19.65 5.72 31.96
N LEU A 13 20.19 4.74 32.70
CA LEU A 13 20.17 3.33 32.31
C LEU A 13 18.74 2.76 32.26
N VAL A 14 17.90 3.07 33.25
CA VAL A 14 16.51 2.57 33.27
C VAL A 14 15.68 3.16 32.13
N VAL A 15 15.93 4.42 31.76
CA VAL A 15 15.20 5.11 30.69
C VAL A 15 15.49 4.48 29.34
N ILE A 16 16.76 4.24 29.01
CA ILE A 16 17.10 3.59 27.73
C ILE A 16 16.59 2.14 27.68
N ALA A 17 16.52 1.45 28.82
CA ALA A 17 15.94 0.10 28.90
C ALA A 17 14.44 0.11 28.56
N ILE A 18 13.67 1.06 29.13
CA ILE A 18 12.24 1.20 28.84
C ILE A 18 11.99 1.61 27.39
N ILE A 19 12.75 2.59 26.86
CA ILE A 19 12.66 3.00 25.44
C ILE A 19 12.98 1.82 24.52
N GLY A 20 13.97 0.99 24.86
CA GLY A 20 14.30 -0.22 24.09
C GLY A 20 13.13 -1.20 24.00
N ILE A 21 12.45 -1.46 25.11
CA ILE A 21 11.29 -2.36 25.13
C ILE A 21 10.14 -1.77 24.31
N LEU A 22 9.77 -0.50 24.56
CA LEU A 22 8.66 0.15 23.87
C LEU A 22 8.90 0.26 22.35
N SER A 23 10.12 0.62 21.95
CA SER A 23 10.45 0.78 20.53
C SER A 23 10.36 -0.54 19.75
N SER A 24 10.71 -1.68 20.36
CA SER A 24 10.61 -2.99 19.73
C SER A 24 9.17 -3.37 19.34
N VAL A 25 8.20 -3.14 20.24
CA VAL A 25 6.78 -3.43 20.01
C VAL A 25 6.19 -2.48 18.98
N VAL A 26 6.54 -1.19 19.08
CA VAL A 26 6.08 -0.16 18.14
C VAL A 26 6.54 -0.48 16.72
N LEU A 27 7.81 -0.84 16.52
CA LEU A 27 8.34 -1.18 15.19
C LEU A 27 7.62 -2.37 14.55
N ALA A 28 7.37 -3.44 15.32
CA ALA A 28 6.62 -4.59 14.84
C ALA A 28 5.19 -4.20 14.41
N SER A 29 4.49 -3.42 15.24
CA SER A 29 3.13 -2.96 14.94
C SER A 29 3.07 -2.01 13.73
N LEU A 30 4.08 -1.16 13.56
CA LEU A 30 4.16 -0.20 12.46
C LEU A 30 4.37 -0.91 11.12
N ASN A 31 5.20 -1.94 11.07
CA ASN A 31 5.41 -2.70 9.84
C ASN A 31 4.09 -3.33 9.36
N THR A 32 3.35 -4.01 10.24
CA THR A 32 2.04 -4.56 9.91
C THR A 32 1.03 -3.48 9.49
N ALA A 33 1.03 -2.32 10.15
CA ALA A 33 0.15 -1.21 9.78
C ALA A 33 0.47 -0.65 8.38
N ARG A 34 1.76 -0.55 8.03
CA ARG A 34 2.21 -0.12 6.69
C ARG A 34 1.79 -1.12 5.62
N ASP A 35 1.94 -2.42 5.86
CA ASP A 35 1.53 -3.45 4.89
C ASP A 35 0.02 -3.44 4.67
N LYS A 36 -0.78 -3.22 5.72
CA LYS A 36 -2.24 -3.03 5.59
C LYS A 36 -2.61 -1.74 4.84
N GLY A 37 -1.86 -0.66 5.06
CA GLY A 37 -2.04 0.60 4.32
C GLY A 37 -1.77 0.42 2.83
N ASN A 38 -0.72 -0.32 2.49
CA ASN A 38 -0.40 -0.73 1.14
C ASN A 38 -1.54 -1.55 0.51
N ASP A 39 -2.07 -2.56 1.21
CA ASP A 39 -3.21 -3.35 0.73
C ASP A 39 -4.47 -2.49 0.47
N ALA A 40 -4.70 -1.47 1.29
CA ALA A 40 -5.80 -0.52 1.08
C ALA A 40 -5.57 0.33 -0.19
N ALA A 41 -4.33 0.73 -0.46
CA ALA A 41 -3.97 1.42 -1.70
C ALA A 41 -4.19 0.54 -2.94
N VAL A 42 -3.77 -0.74 -2.89
CA VAL A 42 -4.04 -1.70 -3.98
C VAL A 42 -5.54 -1.76 -4.30
N LYS A 43 -6.39 -1.94 -3.27
CA LYS A 43 -7.85 -2.02 -3.44
C LYS A 43 -8.45 -0.73 -4.00
N THR A 44 -7.95 0.42 -3.56
CA THR A 44 -8.42 1.74 -4.03
C THR A 44 -8.08 1.93 -5.50
N ASN A 45 -6.86 1.58 -5.91
CA ASN A 45 -6.43 1.66 -7.29
C ASN A 45 -7.22 0.70 -8.20
N LEU A 46 -7.43 -0.55 -7.79
CA LEU A 46 -8.28 -1.50 -8.55
C LEU A 46 -9.75 -1.04 -8.65
N THR A 47 -10.27 -0.36 -7.62
CA THR A 47 -11.61 0.26 -7.69
C THR A 47 -11.63 1.39 -8.71
N THR A 48 -10.55 2.17 -8.80
CA THR A 48 -10.39 3.24 -9.81
C THR A 48 -10.36 2.64 -11.22
N VAL A 49 -9.59 1.56 -11.41
CA VAL A 49 -9.55 0.79 -12.67
C VAL A 49 -10.95 0.35 -13.08
N ARG A 50 -11.75 -0.20 -12.16
CA ARG A 50 -13.13 -0.57 -12.45
C ARG A 50 -13.96 0.60 -12.96
N THR A 51 -13.91 1.74 -12.28
CA THR A 51 -14.67 2.92 -12.72
C THR A 51 -14.21 3.43 -14.08
N GLN A 52 -12.90 3.37 -14.36
CA GLN A 52 -12.35 3.78 -15.66
C GLN A 52 -12.67 2.78 -16.77
N ALA A 53 -12.74 1.49 -16.46
CA ALA A 53 -13.16 0.46 -17.40
C ALA A 53 -14.61 0.67 -17.85
N GLU A 54 -15.51 0.98 -16.92
CA GLU A 54 -16.91 1.31 -17.23
C GLU A 54 -17.00 2.54 -18.16
N LEU A 55 -16.22 3.59 -17.89
CA LEU A 55 -16.14 4.77 -18.76
C LEU A 55 -15.54 4.45 -20.14
N TYR A 56 -14.48 3.64 -20.18
CA TYR A 56 -13.85 3.22 -21.42
C TYR A 56 -14.82 2.47 -22.32
N TYR A 57 -15.61 1.56 -21.75
CA TYR A 57 -16.63 0.79 -22.46
C TYR A 57 -17.67 1.69 -23.14
N ASP A 58 -18.18 2.67 -22.40
CA ASP A 58 -19.18 3.62 -22.91
C ASP A 58 -18.61 4.49 -24.05
N ASP A 59 -17.35 4.92 -23.94
CA ASP A 59 -16.70 5.77 -24.94
C ASP A 59 -16.20 5.00 -26.18
N ASN A 60 -15.88 3.71 -26.04
CA ASN A 60 -15.26 2.89 -27.09
C ASN A 60 -16.23 1.88 -27.68
N SER A 61 -17.43 2.32 -28.07
CA SER A 61 -18.39 1.46 -28.80
C SER A 61 -18.80 0.17 -28.06
N ASN A 62 -18.87 0.20 -26.73
CA ASN A 62 -19.23 -0.95 -25.90
C ASN A 62 -18.25 -2.13 -26.04
N THR A 63 -16.94 -1.85 -26.10
CA THR A 63 -15.87 -2.86 -26.05
C THR A 63 -14.82 -2.50 -24.98
N TYR A 64 -14.20 -3.51 -24.38
CA TYR A 64 -13.03 -3.34 -23.52
C TYR A 64 -11.69 -3.51 -24.26
N GLU A 65 -11.72 -3.87 -25.54
CA GLU A 65 -10.51 -4.13 -26.31
C GLU A 65 -9.60 -2.89 -26.37
N GLY A 66 -8.32 -3.06 -26.02
CA GLY A 66 -7.30 -2.01 -25.91
C GLY A 66 -7.32 -1.25 -24.58
N MET A 67 -8.21 -1.58 -23.65
CA MET A 67 -8.33 -0.88 -22.36
C MET A 67 -7.05 -0.99 -21.52
N CYS A 68 -6.33 -2.11 -21.53
CA CYS A 68 -5.13 -2.25 -20.70
C CYS A 68 -3.97 -1.36 -21.16
N ASP A 69 -4.05 -0.79 -22.37
CA ASP A 69 -3.01 0.07 -22.96
C ASP A 69 -3.29 1.58 -22.77
N VAL A 70 -4.42 1.96 -22.17
CA VAL A 70 -4.74 3.38 -21.96
C VAL A 70 -4.16 3.90 -20.65
N SER A 71 -3.39 4.99 -20.76
CA SER A 71 -2.66 5.64 -19.65
C SER A 71 -3.43 5.74 -18.32
N PRO A 72 -4.68 6.23 -18.23
CA PRO A 72 -5.32 6.35 -16.92
C PRO A 72 -5.54 4.99 -16.22
N ILE A 73 -5.72 3.91 -16.99
CA ILE A 73 -5.96 2.55 -16.50
C ILE A 73 -4.63 1.85 -16.22
N THR A 74 -3.69 1.91 -17.16
CA THR A 74 -2.35 1.34 -16.99
C THR A 74 -1.63 1.94 -15.78
N ASP A 75 -1.72 3.26 -15.59
CA ASP A 75 -1.10 3.96 -14.45
C ASP A 75 -1.72 3.52 -13.12
N ALA A 76 -3.04 3.32 -13.08
CA ALA A 76 -3.74 2.84 -11.89
C ALA A 76 -3.36 1.38 -11.55
N ILE A 77 -3.18 0.53 -12.56
CA ILE A 77 -2.75 -0.86 -12.41
C ILE A 77 -1.30 -0.93 -11.93
N GLU A 78 -0.41 -0.10 -12.50
CA GLU A 78 0.98 0.00 -12.06
C GLU A 78 1.09 0.54 -10.62
N ALA A 79 0.26 1.53 -10.27
CA ALA A 79 0.17 2.03 -8.90
C ALA A 79 -0.32 0.95 -7.92
N ALA A 80 -1.31 0.13 -8.32
CA ALA A 80 -1.77 -1.01 -7.54
C ALA A 80 -0.64 -2.04 -7.35
N GLY A 81 0.09 -2.34 -8.42
CA GLY A 81 1.27 -3.20 -8.40
C GLY A 81 2.34 -2.72 -7.44
N THR A 82 2.74 -1.45 -7.56
CA THR A 82 3.78 -0.82 -6.74
C THR A 82 3.41 -0.76 -5.25
N ALA A 83 2.15 -0.47 -4.93
CA ALA A 83 1.65 -0.51 -3.55
C ALA A 83 1.71 -1.92 -2.95
N GLY A 84 1.43 -2.94 -3.76
CA GLY A 84 1.50 -4.34 -3.37
C GLY A 84 2.92 -4.90 -3.38
N ASN A 85 3.12 -5.93 -4.18
CA ASN A 85 4.40 -6.64 -4.34
C ASN A 85 4.96 -6.58 -5.78
N GLY A 86 4.57 -5.57 -6.57
CA GLY A 86 5.06 -5.34 -7.94
C GLY A 86 4.59 -6.38 -8.97
N SER A 87 3.62 -7.21 -8.59
CA SER A 87 2.98 -8.19 -9.47
C SER A 87 1.57 -7.69 -9.76
N GLN A 88 1.35 -7.28 -11.00
CA GLN A 88 0.08 -6.81 -11.53
C GLN A 88 -0.09 -7.34 -12.94
N ASP A 89 -1.33 -7.66 -13.31
CA ASP A 89 -1.70 -8.12 -14.65
C ASP A 89 -2.97 -7.40 -15.08
N CYS A 90 -3.10 -7.18 -16.38
CA CYS A 90 -4.29 -6.65 -17.02
C CYS A 90 -4.58 -7.47 -18.26
N TYR A 91 -5.84 -7.87 -18.41
CA TYR A 91 -6.35 -8.54 -19.59
C TYR A 91 -7.61 -7.84 -20.03
N ASP A 92 -7.73 -7.62 -21.33
CA ASP A 92 -8.92 -7.10 -21.96
C ASP A 92 -9.21 -7.87 -23.25
N ASP A 93 -10.49 -8.00 -23.56
CA ASP A 93 -10.99 -8.41 -24.86
C ASP A 93 -12.24 -7.61 -25.21
N SER A 94 -12.93 -7.98 -26.30
CA SER A 94 -14.06 -7.18 -26.76
C SER A 94 -15.27 -7.16 -25.80
N ASN A 95 -15.40 -8.11 -24.87
CA ASN A 95 -16.57 -8.30 -24.00
C ASN A 95 -16.26 -8.37 -22.50
N GLU A 96 -15.03 -8.74 -22.13
CA GLU A 96 -14.61 -8.89 -20.75
C GLU A 96 -13.23 -8.28 -20.50
N TRP A 97 -12.97 -7.99 -19.22
CA TRP A 97 -11.68 -7.50 -18.76
C TRP A 97 -11.40 -8.00 -17.35
N MET A 98 -10.13 -8.03 -16.99
CA MET A 98 -9.66 -8.37 -15.66
C MET A 98 -8.41 -7.55 -15.34
N ALA A 99 -8.36 -7.00 -14.13
CA ALA A 99 -7.14 -6.45 -13.56
C ALA A 99 -6.81 -7.17 -12.24
N PHE A 100 -5.54 -7.51 -12.07
CA PHE A 100 -5.03 -8.18 -10.88
C PHE A 100 -3.84 -7.38 -10.32
N ALA A 101 -3.75 -7.31 -8.99
CA ALA A 101 -2.57 -6.83 -8.30
C ALA A 101 -2.39 -7.59 -6.99
N LYS A 102 -1.16 -8.05 -6.73
CA LYS A 102 -0.82 -8.85 -5.55
C LYS A 102 -0.77 -7.97 -4.30
N LEU A 103 -1.54 -8.31 -3.28
CA LEU A 103 -1.50 -7.66 -1.96
C LEU A 103 -0.13 -7.81 -1.30
N LYS A 104 0.25 -6.83 -0.48
CA LYS A 104 1.50 -6.83 0.28
C LYS A 104 1.56 -7.99 1.27
N THR A 105 0.45 -8.23 1.95
CA THR A 105 0.32 -9.27 3.00
C THR A 105 0.13 -10.69 2.47
N SER A 106 -0.03 -10.89 1.16
CA SER A 106 -0.34 -12.21 0.56
C SER A 106 0.78 -13.26 0.63
N ASN A 107 1.98 -12.90 1.09
CA ASN A 107 3.17 -13.77 1.13
C ASN A 107 3.76 -13.95 2.54
N THR A 108 3.06 -13.48 3.58
CA THR A 108 3.39 -13.66 5.01
C THR A 108 2.43 -14.60 5.69
#